data_AF-A0A437MBB2-F1
#
_entry.id   AF-A0A437MBB2-F1
#
_cell.length_a   1.000
_cell.length_b   1.000
_cell.length_c   1.000
_cell.angle_alpha   90.00
_cell.angle_beta   90.00
_cell.angle_gamma   90.00
#
_symmetry.space_group_name_H-M   'P 1'
#
loop_
_entity.id
_entity.type
_entity.pdbx_description
1 polymer ?
#
loop_
_entity_poly.entity_id
_entity_poly.type
_entity_poly.pdbx_seq_one_letter_code
_entity_poly.pdbx_strand_id
1 'polypeptide(L)'
;MDDRGAFERLAEHQRKILGILDDAEALALHGTADDAYCVGQKRWELLRAVTNYQYHKHAEVFDPMIARGMPDQIRKAKELKANCTKLGNEFRAYVARWTQSGVCDWQVYKPEALELIKAMRLHMAREARAIAMLMGETAYTRPIALAV
;
A
#
# COMPACT_ATOMS: atom_id res chain seq x y z
N MET A 1 -16.71 -17.50 -5.45
CA MET A 1 -16.66 -16.03 -5.45
C MET A 1 -16.30 -15.63 -6.87
N ASP A 2 -17.04 -14.73 -7.51
CA ASP A 2 -16.73 -14.29 -8.88
C ASP A 2 -15.41 -13.47 -8.85
N ASP A 3 -14.45 -13.83 -9.70
CA ASP A 3 -13.14 -13.20 -9.82
C ASP A 3 -13.27 -11.69 -10.09
N ARG A 4 -14.34 -11.28 -10.77
CA ARG A 4 -14.67 -9.87 -11.04
C ARG A 4 -14.90 -9.05 -9.77
N GLY A 5 -15.59 -9.63 -8.79
CA GLY A 5 -15.85 -8.97 -7.50
C GLY A 5 -14.60 -8.84 -6.63
N ALA A 6 -13.62 -9.74 -6.77
CA ALA A 6 -12.34 -9.64 -6.07
C ALA A 6 -11.48 -8.50 -6.63
N PHE A 7 -11.45 -8.31 -7.95
CA PHE A 7 -10.73 -7.21 -8.60
C PHE A 7 -11.29 -5.83 -8.24
N GLU A 8 -12.61 -5.68 -8.25
CA GLU A 8 -13.26 -4.41 -7.90
C GLU A 8 -12.93 -3.98 -6.46
N ARG A 9 -12.96 -4.93 -5.53
CA ARG A 9 -12.56 -4.68 -4.12
C ARG A 9 -11.08 -4.36 -3.99
N LEU A 10 -10.21 -5.03 -4.74
CA LEU A 10 -8.77 -4.72 -4.78
C LEU A 10 -8.54 -3.27 -5.25
N ALA A 11 -9.23 -2.87 -6.32
CA ALA A 11 -9.16 -1.51 -6.86
C ALA A 11 -9.73 -0.47 -5.89
N GLU A 12 -10.80 -0.79 -5.17
CA GLU A 12 -11.36 0.06 -4.10
C GLU A 12 -10.35 0.28 -2.97
N HIS A 13 -9.71 -0.79 -2.48
CA HIS A 13 -8.67 -0.68 -1.47
C HIS A 13 -7.50 0.19 -1.94
N GLN A 14 -7.05 0.01 -3.19
CA GLN A 14 -5.97 0.80 -3.76
C GLN A 14 -6.33 2.28 -3.88
N ARG A 15 -7.54 2.60 -4.37
CA ARG A 15 -8.04 3.99 -4.43
C ARG A 15 -8.08 4.63 -3.05
N LYS A 16 -8.55 3.90 -2.03
CA LYS A 16 -8.57 4.39 -0.66
C LYS A 16 -7.16 4.69 -0.14
N ILE A 17 -6.21 3.78 -0.35
CA ILE A 17 -4.82 3.97 0.10
C ILE A 17 -4.20 5.16 -0.64
N LEU A 18 -4.40 5.28 -1.96
CA LEU A 18 -3.90 6.40 -2.75
C LEU A 18 -4.45 7.74 -2.25
N GLY A 19 -5.75 7.84 -1.98
CA GLY A 19 -6.33 9.08 -1.42
C GLY A 19 -5.73 9.46 -0.06
N ILE A 20 -5.49 8.49 0.82
CA ILE A 20 -4.82 8.76 2.11
C ILE A 20 -3.37 9.23 1.89
N LEU A 21 -2.66 8.66 0.91
CA LEU A 21 -1.31 9.08 0.56
C LEU A 21 -1.28 10.49 -0.03
N ASP A 22 -2.27 10.86 -0.85
CA ASP A 22 -2.41 12.21 -1.40
C ASP A 22 -2.61 13.24 -0.26
N ASP A 23 -3.51 12.95 0.68
CA ASP A 23 -3.73 13.80 1.86
C ASP A 23 -2.46 13.91 2.73
N ALA A 24 -1.78 12.79 2.96
CA ALA A 24 -0.56 12.75 3.77
C ALA A 24 0.61 13.49 3.10
N GLU A 25 0.72 13.42 1.77
CA GLU A 25 1.69 14.15 0.97
C GLU A 25 1.44 15.66 1.04
N ALA A 26 0.18 16.09 0.87
CA ALA A 26 -0.19 17.49 1.00
C ALA A 26 0.15 18.05 2.39
N LEU A 27 -0.15 17.30 3.46
CA LEU A 27 0.25 17.66 4.82
C LEU A 27 1.77 17.71 5.00
N ALA A 28 2.53 16.77 4.44
CA ALA A 28 3.98 16.78 4.52
C ALA A 28 4.60 17.95 3.73
N LEU A 29 4.06 18.29 2.57
CA LEU A 29 4.57 19.36 1.70
C LEU A 29 4.27 20.75 2.27
N HIS A 30 3.04 20.98 2.72
CA HIS A 30 2.53 22.31 3.06
C HIS A 30 2.28 22.53 4.57
N GLY A 31 2.27 21.47 5.36
CA GLY A 31 2.06 21.55 6.80
C GLY A 31 3.30 21.95 7.59
N THR A 32 3.09 22.08 8.89
CA THR A 32 4.07 22.53 9.88
C THR A 32 4.08 21.61 11.11
N ALA A 33 4.93 21.92 12.09
CA ALA A 33 4.96 21.16 13.36
C ALA A 33 3.62 21.16 14.10
N ASP A 34 2.78 22.20 13.93
CA ASP A 34 1.45 22.27 14.54
C ASP A 34 0.49 21.21 13.97
N ASP A 35 0.77 20.69 12.77
CA ASP A 35 0.00 19.63 12.13
C ASP A 35 0.38 18.21 12.58
N ALA A 36 1.30 18.08 13.55
CA ALA A 36 1.79 16.79 14.04
C ALA A 36 0.67 15.80 14.42
N TYR A 37 -0.43 16.30 14.99
CA TYR A 37 -1.59 15.49 15.32
C TYR A 37 -2.30 14.95 14.06
N CYS A 38 -2.60 15.82 13.09
CA CYS A 38 -3.23 15.46 11.82
C CYS A 38 -2.41 14.43 11.05
N VAL A 39 -1.09 14.64 11.02
CA VAL A 39 -0.14 13.68 10.45
C VAL A 39 -0.19 12.33 11.17
N GLY A 40 -0.20 12.35 12.51
CA GLY A 40 -0.36 11.15 13.32
C GLY A 40 -1.62 10.37 12.94
N GLN A 41 -2.76 11.06 12.79
CA GLN A 41 -4.02 10.45 12.37
C GLN A 41 -3.92 9.81 10.98
N LYS A 42 -3.34 10.51 10.00
CA LYS A 42 -3.16 9.98 8.64
C LYS A 42 -2.27 8.76 8.59
N ARG A 43 -1.20 8.70 9.40
CA ARG A 43 -0.36 7.49 9.51
C ARG A 43 -1.15 6.27 10.00
N TRP A 44 -1.98 6.45 11.03
CA TRP A 44 -2.82 5.36 11.54
C TRP A 44 -3.94 4.97 10.59
N GLU A 45 -4.52 5.94 9.89
CA GLU A 45 -5.49 5.70 8.82
C GLU A 45 -4.88 4.84 7.72
N LEU A 46 -3.68 5.22 7.26
CA LEU A 46 -2.92 4.49 6.25
C LEU A 46 -2.54 3.09 6.72
N LEU A 47 -2.10 2.93 7.98
CA LEU A 47 -1.81 1.61 8.56
C LEU A 47 -3.00 0.66 8.50
N ARG A 48 -4.19 1.12 8.89
CA ARG A 48 -5.41 0.30 8.83
C ARG A 48 -5.76 -0.04 7.39
N ALA A 49 -5.72 0.94 6.47
CA ALA A 49 -6.05 0.75 5.07
C ALA A 49 -5.11 -0.27 4.40
N VAL A 50 -3.80 -0.15 4.62
CA VAL A 50 -2.78 -1.08 4.11
C VAL A 50 -2.98 -2.47 4.72
N THR A 51 -3.20 -2.57 6.03
CA THR A 51 -3.40 -3.88 6.69
C THR A 51 -4.61 -4.62 6.10
N ASN A 52 -5.73 -3.92 5.91
CA ASN A 52 -6.93 -4.51 5.32
C ASN A 52 -6.69 -4.94 3.87
N TYR A 53 -6.00 -4.10 3.08
CA TYR A 53 -5.61 -4.42 1.71
C TYR A 53 -4.72 -5.66 1.63
N GLN A 54 -3.73 -5.78 2.53
CA GLN A 54 -2.83 -6.92 2.61
C GLN A 54 -3.58 -8.20 2.97
N TYR A 55 -4.46 -8.14 3.96
CA TYR A 55 -5.29 -9.28 4.33
C TYR A 55 -6.16 -9.74 3.17
N HIS A 56 -6.86 -8.81 2.52
CA HIS A 56 -7.73 -9.11 1.38
C HIS A 56 -6.98 -9.80 0.24
N LYS A 57 -5.90 -9.19 -0.26
CA LYS A 57 -5.17 -9.76 -1.41
C LYS A 57 -4.46 -11.07 -1.08
N HIS A 58 -4.03 -11.27 0.18
CA HIS A 58 -3.46 -12.55 0.60
C HIS A 58 -4.51 -13.65 0.57
N ALA A 59 -5.67 -13.42 1.19
CA ALA A 59 -6.73 -14.42 1.30
C ALA A 59 -7.41 -14.72 -0.04
N GLU A 60 -7.63 -13.71 -0.87
CA GLU A 60 -8.44 -13.82 -2.08
C GLU A 60 -7.64 -14.08 -3.35
N VAL A 61 -6.34 -13.72 -3.38
CA VAL A 61 -5.52 -13.84 -4.59
C VAL A 61 -4.33 -14.77 -4.35
N PHE A 62 -3.45 -14.43 -3.41
CA PHE A 62 -2.18 -15.14 -3.29
C PHE A 62 -2.36 -16.56 -2.74
N ASP A 63 -3.11 -16.75 -1.67
CA ASP A 63 -3.26 -18.06 -1.03
C ASP A 63 -3.99 -19.08 -1.92
N PRO A 64 -5.08 -18.70 -2.63
CA PRO A 64 -5.69 -19.57 -3.63
C PRO A 64 -4.73 -19.97 -4.76
N MET A 65 -3.96 -19.00 -5.30
CA MET A 65 -2.99 -19.26 -6.38
C MET A 65 -1.82 -20.13 -5.91
N ILE A 66 -1.36 -19.97 -4.67
CA ILE A 66 -0.32 -20.81 -4.07
C ILE A 66 -0.83 -22.25 -3.88
N ALA A 67 -2.09 -22.41 -3.47
CA ALA A 67 -2.66 -23.73 -3.17
C ALA A 67 -3.01 -24.53 -4.43
N ARG A 68 -3.48 -23.85 -5.49
CA ARG A 68 -4.13 -24.52 -6.64
C ARG A 68 -3.69 -24.01 -8.03
N GLY A 69 -2.78 -23.04 -8.11
CA GLY A 69 -2.32 -22.48 -9.38
C GLY A 69 -1.35 -23.39 -10.14
N MET A 70 -1.02 -22.99 -11.37
CA MET A 70 0.07 -23.59 -12.15
C MET A 70 1.44 -23.29 -11.53
N PRO A 71 2.50 -24.08 -11.80
CA PRO A 71 3.82 -23.88 -11.18
C PRO A 71 4.36 -22.45 -11.25
N ASP A 72 4.19 -21.76 -12.38
CA ASP A 72 4.58 -20.35 -12.53
C ASP A 72 3.72 -19.38 -11.72
N GLN A 73 2.41 -19.63 -11.63
CA GLN A 73 1.50 -18.84 -10.80
C GLN A 73 1.83 -19.01 -9.31
N ILE A 74 2.09 -20.25 -8.87
CA ILE A 74 2.51 -20.54 -7.49
C ILE A 74 3.81 -19.78 -7.17
N ARG A 75 4.82 -19.89 -8.04
CA ARG A 75 6.10 -19.18 -7.86
C ARG A 75 5.89 -17.68 -7.77
N LYS A 76 5.09 -17.10 -8.67
CA LYS A 76 4.85 -15.66 -8.70
C LYS A 76 4.04 -15.17 -7.49
N ALA A 77 3.01 -15.91 -7.09
CA ALA A 77 2.20 -15.58 -5.92
C ALA A 77 3.03 -15.61 -4.63
N LYS A 78 3.94 -16.58 -4.46
CA LYS A 78 4.89 -16.61 -3.34
C LYS A 78 5.82 -15.39 -3.31
N GLU A 79 6.39 -15.03 -4.46
CA GLU A 79 7.26 -13.86 -4.61
C GLU A 79 6.51 -12.56 -4.23
N LEU A 80 5.28 -12.39 -4.74
CA LEU A 80 4.45 -11.22 -4.44
C LEU A 80 4.09 -11.14 -2.96
N LYS A 81 3.67 -12.27 -2.36
CA LYS A 81 3.35 -12.34 -0.93
C LYS A 81 4.55 -11.96 -0.06
N ALA A 82 5.74 -12.47 -0.37
CA ALA A 82 6.97 -12.15 0.36
C ALA A 82 7.31 -10.65 0.27
N ASN A 83 7.25 -10.06 -0.94
CA ASN A 83 7.49 -8.64 -1.15
C ASN A 83 6.49 -7.75 -0.39
N CYS A 84 5.22 -8.15 -0.37
CA CYS A 84 4.18 -7.47 0.39
C CYS A 84 4.46 -7.50 1.90
N THR A 85 4.83 -8.66 2.46
CA THR A 85 5.17 -8.80 3.87
C THR A 85 6.38 -7.93 4.25
N LYS A 86 7.41 -7.89 3.40
CA LYS A 86 8.59 -7.06 3.64
C LYS A 86 8.21 -5.57 3.76
N LEU A 87 7.50 -5.02 2.78
CA LEU A 87 7.08 -3.61 2.82
C LEU A 87 6.11 -3.34 3.99
N GLY A 88 5.22 -4.28 4.31
CA GLY A 88 4.33 -4.19 5.47
C GLY A 88 5.10 -4.10 6.80
N ASN A 89 6.24 -4.78 6.91
CA ASN A 89 7.10 -4.68 8.09
C ASN A 89 7.84 -3.34 8.14
N GLU A 90 8.38 -2.87 7.02
CA GLU A 90 9.03 -1.55 6.91
C GLU A 90 8.06 -0.43 7.28
N PHE A 91 6.82 -0.49 6.79
CA PHE A 91 5.80 0.49 7.11
C PHE A 91 5.37 0.44 8.59
N ARG A 92 5.20 -0.75 9.16
CA ARG A 92 4.90 -0.90 10.59
C ARG A 92 6.03 -0.36 11.47
N ALA A 93 7.28 -0.59 11.09
CA ALA A 93 8.44 -0.03 11.80
C ALA A 93 8.45 1.50 11.73
N TYR A 94 8.16 2.09 10.57
CA TYR A 94 8.00 3.54 10.41
C TYR A 94 6.90 4.09 11.34
N VAL A 95 5.71 3.49 11.34
CA VAL A 95 4.59 3.95 12.18
C VAL A 95 4.94 3.83 13.66
N ALA A 96 5.56 2.73 14.07
CA ALA A 96 5.97 2.51 15.46
C ALA A 96 6.97 3.57 15.93
N ARG A 97 8.03 3.81 15.14
CA ARG A 97 9.05 4.84 15.42
C ARG A 97 8.41 6.20 15.66
N TRP A 98 7.61 6.67 14.71
CA TRP A 98 7.06 8.02 14.76
C TRP A 98 5.83 8.18 15.68
N THR A 99 5.24 7.08 16.13
CA THR A 99 4.26 7.09 17.22
C THR A 99 4.97 7.24 18.56
N GLN A 100 6.09 6.56 18.77
CA GLN A 100 6.86 6.62 20.02
C GLN A 100 7.59 7.94 20.21
N SER A 101 8.27 8.42 19.17
CA SER A 101 9.03 9.68 19.23
C SER A 101 8.16 10.93 19.13
N GLY A 102 6.94 10.79 18.60
CA GLY A 102 6.16 11.93 18.11
C GLY A 102 6.81 12.60 16.90
N VAL A 103 6.12 13.58 16.30
CA VAL A 103 6.67 14.44 15.23
C VAL A 103 7.20 15.72 15.88
N CYS A 104 8.28 15.60 16.64
CA CYS A 104 8.89 16.74 17.34
C CYS A 104 9.82 17.55 16.43
N ASP A 105 10.43 16.87 15.46
CA ASP A 105 11.29 17.49 14.45
C ASP A 105 10.66 17.31 13.06
N TRP A 106 10.03 18.38 12.59
CA TRP A 106 9.38 18.40 11.28
C TRP A 106 10.38 18.28 10.12
N GLN A 107 11.61 18.80 10.29
CA GLN A 107 12.63 18.78 9.26
C GLN A 107 13.17 17.37 9.02
N VAL A 108 13.20 16.53 10.06
CA VAL A 108 13.54 15.10 9.94
C VAL A 108 12.33 14.29 9.47
N TYR A 109 11.14 14.58 9.99
CA TYR A 109 9.93 13.83 9.66
C TYR A 109 9.54 13.94 8.17
N LYS A 110 9.52 15.15 7.63
CA LYS A 110 9.04 15.45 6.28
C LYS A 110 9.73 14.62 5.19
N PRO A 111 11.07 14.59 5.05
CA PRO A 111 11.72 13.83 3.99
C PRO A 111 11.47 12.32 4.12
N GLU A 112 11.44 11.77 5.34
CA GLU A 112 11.13 10.35 5.53
C GLU A 112 9.69 10.00 5.12
N ALA A 113 8.73 10.87 5.46
CA ALA A 113 7.33 10.68 5.10
C ALA A 113 7.15 10.69 3.58
N LEU A 114 7.79 11.63 2.88
CA LEU A 114 7.72 11.74 1.41
C LEU A 114 8.36 10.52 0.72
N GLU A 115 9.53 10.07 1.19
CA GLU A 115 10.17 8.87 0.63
C GLU A 115 9.33 7.60 0.86
N LEU A 116 8.69 7.47 2.02
CA LEU A 116 7.77 6.37 2.28
C LEU A 116 6.54 6.42 1.36
N ILE A 117 5.92 7.60 1.19
CA ILE A 117 4.77 7.78 0.30
C ILE A 117 5.13 7.35 -1.13
N LYS A 118 6.28 7.81 -1.63
CA LYS A 118 6.80 7.44 -2.95
C LYS A 118 7.03 5.93 -3.07
N ALA A 119 7.67 5.31 -2.07
CA ALA A 119 7.91 3.87 -2.05
C ALA A 119 6.59 3.07 -2.07
N MET A 120 5.59 3.50 -1.31
CA MET A 120 4.27 2.87 -1.27
C MET A 120 3.51 3.00 -2.59
N ARG A 121 3.48 4.18 -3.21
CA ARG A 121 2.87 4.38 -4.54
C ARG A 121 3.50 3.48 -5.59
N LEU A 122 4.84 3.44 -5.64
CA LEU A 122 5.58 2.61 -6.57
C LEU A 122 5.29 1.12 -6.35
N HIS A 123 5.27 0.67 -5.10
CA HIS A 123 4.93 -0.71 -4.78
C HIS A 123 3.52 -1.08 -5.21
N MET A 124 2.51 -0.28 -4.86
CA MET A 124 1.13 -0.55 -5.23
C MET A 124 0.95 -0.61 -6.75
N ALA A 125 1.59 0.30 -7.50
CA ALA A 125 1.51 0.28 -8.96
C ALA A 125 2.14 -0.98 -9.58
N ARG A 126 3.27 -1.45 -9.03
CA ARG A 126 3.92 -2.70 -9.47
C ARG A 126 3.10 -3.92 -9.10
N GLU A 127 2.58 -3.94 -7.88
CA GLU A 127 1.77 -5.05 -7.36
C GLU A 127 0.45 -5.19 -8.11
N ALA A 128 -0.25 -4.08 -8.38
CA ALA A 128 -1.50 -4.10 -9.12
C ALA A 128 -1.35 -4.77 -10.50
N ARG A 129 -0.29 -4.41 -11.23
CA ARG A 129 0.05 -5.03 -12.52
C ARG A 129 0.37 -6.52 -12.37
N ALA A 130 1.12 -6.88 -11.33
CA ALA A 130 1.50 -8.26 -11.11
C ALA A 130 0.31 -9.14 -10.73
N ILE A 131 -0.64 -8.62 -9.93
CA ILE A 131 -1.90 -9.30 -9.60
C ILE A 131 -2.75 -9.48 -10.86
N ALA A 132 -2.90 -8.43 -11.67
CA ALA A 132 -3.64 -8.53 -12.93
C ALA A 132 -3.08 -9.63 -13.85
N MET A 133 -1.77 -9.64 -14.05
CA MET A 133 -1.09 -10.68 -14.83
C MET A 133 -1.26 -12.08 -14.22
N LEU A 134 -1.19 -12.21 -12.89
CA LEU A 134 -1.34 -13.49 -12.19
C LEU A 134 -2.74 -14.11 -12.40
N MET A 135 -3.75 -13.25 -12.45
CA MET A 135 -5.16 -13.63 -12.62
C MET A 135 -5.57 -13.73 -14.10
N GLY A 136 -4.65 -13.50 -15.04
CA GLY A 136 -4.93 -13.60 -16.48
C GLY A 136 -5.70 -12.40 -17.05
N GLU A 137 -5.87 -11.31 -16.29
CA GLU A 137 -6.44 -10.06 -16.80
C GLU A 137 -5.37 -9.21 -17.47
N THR A 138 -5.48 -9.06 -18.79
CA THR A 138 -4.63 -8.15 -19.58
C THR A 138 -5.14 -6.70 -19.58
N ALA A 139 -6.34 -6.44 -19.06
CA ALA A 139 -7.06 -5.16 -19.18
C ALA A 139 -7.11 -4.33 -17.87
N TYR A 140 -6.21 -4.56 -16.91
CA TYR A 140 -6.21 -3.76 -15.68
C TYR A 140 -5.82 -2.30 -15.97
N THR A 141 -6.82 -1.42 -15.93
CA THR A 141 -6.65 0.02 -16.03
C THR A 141 -6.07 0.56 -14.73
N ARG A 142 -4.85 1.10 -14.81
CA ARG A 142 -4.11 1.71 -13.70
C ARG A 142 -5.01 2.72 -12.96
N PRO A 143 -5.15 2.66 -11.62
CA PRO A 143 -5.67 3.79 -10.87
C PRO A 143 -4.71 4.95 -11.09
N ILE A 144 -5.22 6.02 -11.70
CA ILE A 144 -4.44 7.19 -12.08
C ILE A 144 -4.01 7.90 -10.79
N ALA A 145 -2.72 7.79 -10.46
CA ALA A 145 -2.01 8.68 -9.54
C ALA A 145 -0.50 8.53 -9.77
N LEU A 146 -0.02 9.09 -10.88
CA LEU A 146 1.37 9.50 -11.07
C LEU A 146 1.32 10.81 -11.85
N ALA A 147 1.18 11.91 -11.12
CA ALA A 147 1.87 13.11 -11.53
C ALA A 147 3.33 12.92 -11.10
N VAL A 148 4.21 12.80 -12.09
CA VAL A 148 5.65 12.99 -11.92
C VAL A 148 5.89 14.47 -11.66
#